data_AF-A0A7J4I1U0-F1
#
_entry.id   AF-A0A7J4I1U0-F1
#
_cell.length_a   1.000
_cell.length_b   1.000
_cell.length_c   1.000
_cell.angle_alpha   90.00
_cell.angle_beta   90.00
_cell.angle_gamma   90.00
#
_symmetry.space_group_name_H-M   'P 1'
#
loop_
_entity.id
_entity.type
_entity.pdbx_description
1 polymer ?
#
loop_
_entity_poly.entity_id
_entity_poly.type
_entity_poly.pdbx_seq_one_letter_code
_entity_poly.pdbx_strand_id
1 'polypeptide(L)'
;MTNAKLIKALEKKGFELNFPSYDSNEDLIINILRERDARIDAAIPLCLKEEFNYKEIHHKLTTNKIDEYLIDKFNEYILITREICMLESLPHDHLDRIIKEEKIKKKFDKRNLLYFHDIFQECTKKQEKQKEEKLTKQIELRIKLNMNTALSTIFSPGKIRILEKIADYEPLTMTELQYYYSRIRPLNRAILHPILQNYLRIIESAKKILLKNP
;
A
#
# COMPACT_ATOMS: atom_id res chain seq x y z
N MET A 1 29.02 12.21 -6.37
CA MET A 1 27.90 12.83 -7.11
C MET A 1 27.47 11.92 -8.24
N THR A 2 26.37 11.19 -8.07
CA THR A 2 25.71 10.44 -9.15
C THR A 2 24.72 11.35 -9.86
N ASN A 3 24.76 11.37 -11.18
CA ASN A 3 24.07 12.34 -12.04
C ASN A 3 22.55 12.03 -12.10
N ALA A 4 21.72 12.82 -11.40
CA ALA A 4 20.25 12.67 -11.36
C ALA A 4 19.57 12.64 -12.75
N LYS A 5 20.22 13.20 -13.79
CA LYS A 5 19.73 13.11 -15.18
C LYS A 5 19.88 11.71 -15.76
N LEU A 6 20.92 10.97 -15.37
CA LEU A 6 21.14 9.57 -15.78
C LEU A 6 20.11 8.64 -15.14
N ILE A 7 19.77 8.89 -13.87
CA ILE A 7 18.75 8.14 -13.11
C ILE A 7 17.38 8.25 -13.79
N LYS A 8 16.92 9.47 -14.09
CA LYS A 8 15.65 9.69 -14.83
C LYS A 8 15.66 9.10 -16.24
N ALA A 9 16.82 9.02 -16.90
CA ALA A 9 16.93 8.42 -18.24
C ALA A 9 16.85 6.89 -18.21
N LEU A 10 17.33 6.26 -17.14
CA LEU A 10 17.32 4.80 -16.94
C LEU A 10 15.95 4.29 -16.47
N GLU A 11 15.25 5.02 -15.60
CA GLU A 11 13.86 4.72 -15.21
C GLU A 11 12.91 4.75 -16.41
N LYS A 12 13.08 5.73 -17.31
CA LYS A 12 12.31 5.80 -18.57
C LYS A 12 12.55 4.61 -19.50
N LYS A 13 13.67 3.89 -19.35
CA LYS A 13 14.02 2.71 -20.14
C LYS A 13 13.61 1.39 -19.47
N GLY A 14 12.89 1.43 -18.35
CA GLY A 14 12.36 0.24 -17.69
C GLY A 14 13.37 -0.54 -16.84
N PHE A 15 14.55 0.04 -16.57
CA PHE A 15 15.42 -0.48 -15.53
C PHE A 15 14.87 -0.06 -14.17
N GLU A 16 14.42 -1.03 -13.38
CA GLU A 16 14.18 -0.84 -11.95
C GLU A 16 15.52 -0.49 -11.29
N LEU A 17 15.79 0.81 -11.17
CA LEU A 17 16.84 1.29 -10.32
C LEU A 17 16.35 1.13 -8.88
N ASN A 18 16.80 0.08 -8.21
CA ASN A 18 16.78 0.05 -6.76
C ASN A 18 17.61 1.24 -6.29
N PHE A 19 16.93 2.32 -5.91
CA PHE A 19 17.53 3.36 -5.08
C PHE A 19 18.21 2.68 -3.90
N PRO A 20 19.34 3.20 -3.38
CA PRO A 20 19.88 2.70 -2.14
C PRO A 20 18.74 2.69 -1.13
N SER A 21 18.32 1.48 -0.73
CA SER A 21 17.44 1.31 0.41
C SER A 21 18.11 2.04 1.54
N TYR A 22 17.47 3.06 2.10
CA TYR A 22 17.94 3.57 3.38
C TYR A 22 17.92 2.38 4.34
N ASP A 23 19.07 2.07 4.92
CA ASP A 23 19.21 0.91 5.80
C ASP A 23 18.33 1.06 7.06
N SER A 24 17.98 2.30 7.43
CA SER A 24 17.10 2.66 8.55
C SER A 24 16.35 3.99 8.33
N ASN A 25 15.28 4.23 9.10
CA ASN A 25 14.56 5.52 9.11
C ASN A 25 15.46 6.65 9.66
N GLU A 26 16.35 6.29 10.59
CA GLU A 26 17.36 7.16 11.19
C GLU A 26 18.34 7.69 10.14
N ASP A 27 18.83 6.83 9.25
CA ASP A 27 19.74 7.24 8.17
C ASP A 27 19.04 8.14 7.15
N LEU A 28 17.75 7.93 6.88
CA LEU A 28 16.95 8.82 6.06
C LEU A 28 16.85 10.21 6.69
N ILE A 29 16.52 10.31 7.97
CA ILE A 29 16.43 11.58 8.71
C ILE A 29 17.77 12.33 8.67
N ILE A 30 18.87 11.63 8.94
CA ILE A 30 20.22 12.21 8.92
C ILE A 30 20.57 12.77 7.54
N ASN A 31 20.26 12.01 6.48
CA ASN A 31 20.55 12.44 5.11
C ASN A 31 19.72 13.66 4.73
N ILE A 32 18.43 13.71 5.08
CA ILE A 32 17.59 14.90 4.84
C ILE A 32 18.20 16.13 5.54
N LEU A 33 18.55 16.02 6.82
CA LEU A 33 19.15 17.11 7.58
C LEU A 33 20.46 17.61 6.95
N ARG A 34 21.28 16.72 6.41
CA ARG A 34 22.58 17.05 5.79
C ARG A 34 22.44 17.75 4.43
N GLU A 35 21.37 17.50 3.69
CA GLU A 35 21.12 18.18 2.39
C GLU A 35 20.85 19.68 2.58
N ARG A 36 20.37 20.10 3.76
CA ARG A 36 20.09 21.51 4.10
C ARG A 36 19.16 22.22 3.10
N ASP A 37 18.24 21.47 2.49
CA ASP A 37 17.23 21.98 1.57
C ASP A 37 15.87 22.09 2.28
N ALA A 38 15.35 23.32 2.38
CA ALA A 38 14.09 23.60 3.06
C ALA A 38 12.86 22.86 2.48
N ARG A 39 12.91 22.44 1.21
CA ARG A 39 11.85 21.65 0.59
C ARG A 39 11.93 20.19 0.99
N ILE A 40 13.15 19.67 1.17
CA ILE A 40 13.37 18.28 1.60
C ILE A 40 13.11 18.16 3.10
N ASP A 41 13.46 19.18 3.89
CA ASP A 41 13.17 19.27 5.32
C ASP A 41 11.66 19.10 5.62
N ALA A 42 10.79 19.52 4.70
CA ALA A 42 9.34 19.34 4.81
C ALA A 42 8.89 17.88 4.95
N ALA A 43 9.74 16.92 4.58
CA ALA A 43 9.49 15.50 4.77
C ALA A 43 9.80 15.00 6.20
N ILE A 44 10.59 15.73 6.99
CA ILE A 44 11.04 15.27 8.32
C ILE A 44 9.86 14.96 9.26
N PRO A 45 8.80 15.80 9.35
CA PRO A 45 7.66 15.46 10.20
C PRO A 45 6.97 14.14 9.85
N LEU A 46 6.99 13.73 8.58
CA LEU A 46 6.46 12.43 8.16
C LEU A 46 7.34 11.26 8.63
N CYS A 47 8.65 11.46 8.75
CA CYS A 47 9.59 10.45 9.25
C CYS A 47 9.54 10.34 10.78
N LEU A 48 9.35 11.47 11.48
CA LEU A 48 9.37 11.53 12.94
C LEU A 48 8.04 11.17 13.62
N LYS A 49 6.94 11.06 12.85
CA LYS A 49 5.66 10.61 13.40
C LYS A 49 5.70 9.16 13.90
N GLU A 50 6.60 8.35 13.35
CA GLU A 50 6.83 6.96 13.77
C GLU A 50 7.94 6.89 14.83
N GLU A 51 8.07 5.78 15.56
CA GLU A 51 9.16 5.60 16.53
C GLU A 51 10.53 5.58 15.84
N PHE A 52 11.53 6.21 16.47
CA PHE A 52 12.92 6.26 15.98
C PHE A 52 13.91 6.34 17.14
N ASN A 53 15.18 6.00 16.88
CA ASN A 53 16.24 6.06 17.87
C ASN A 53 16.92 7.44 17.90
N TYR A 54 16.46 8.32 18.79
CA TYR A 54 17.04 9.67 18.97
C TYR A 54 18.55 9.62 19.25
N LYS A 55 19.01 8.72 20.12
CA LYS A 55 20.42 8.65 20.54
C LYS A 55 21.33 8.28 19.37
N GLU A 56 20.86 7.41 18.49
CA GLU A 56 21.59 7.03 17.29
C GLU A 56 21.72 8.20 16.30
N ILE A 57 20.61 8.89 16.02
CA ILE A 57 20.61 10.07 15.16
C ILE A 57 21.53 11.15 15.74
N HIS A 58 21.38 11.44 17.03
CA HIS A 58 22.20 12.41 17.74
C HIS A 58 23.69 12.03 17.66
N HIS A 59 24.03 10.77 17.94
CA HIS A 59 25.40 10.29 17.84
C HIS A 59 25.97 10.49 16.43
N LYS A 60 25.28 10.01 15.39
CA LYS A 60 25.70 10.12 13.98
C LYS A 60 25.81 11.57 13.48
N LEU A 61 25.05 12.50 14.04
CA LEU A 61 25.18 13.93 13.76
C LEU A 61 26.41 14.53 14.48
N THR A 62 26.75 14.05 15.68
CA THR A 62 27.90 14.56 16.45
C THR A 62 29.27 14.02 16.02
N THR A 63 29.36 12.83 15.40
CA THR A 63 30.64 12.13 15.15
C THR A 63 31.65 12.91 14.30
N ASN A 64 31.23 13.99 13.61
CA ASN A 64 32.07 14.79 12.72
C ASN A 64 32.34 16.24 13.17
N LYS A 65 32.11 16.62 14.45
CA LYS A 65 32.44 17.94 15.04
C LYS A 65 31.85 19.20 14.35
N ILE A 66 30.96 19.07 13.35
CA ILE A 66 30.55 20.20 12.48
C ILE A 66 29.09 20.62 12.63
N ASP A 67 28.23 19.85 13.32
CA ASP A 67 26.79 19.97 13.09
C ASP A 67 25.94 20.22 14.35
N GLU A 68 26.41 21.07 15.29
CA GLU A 68 25.53 21.62 16.35
C GLU A 68 24.26 22.23 15.74
N TYR A 69 24.39 22.90 14.59
CA TYR A 69 23.26 23.43 13.83
C TYR A 69 22.26 22.35 13.37
N LEU A 70 22.71 21.16 12.95
CA LEU A 70 21.79 20.11 12.50
C LEU A 70 21.06 19.46 13.67
N ILE A 71 21.74 19.28 14.80
CA ILE A 71 21.09 18.82 16.05
C ILE A 71 20.03 19.83 16.47
N ASP A 72 20.38 21.10 16.34
CA ASP A 72 19.50 22.21 16.64
C ASP A 72 18.25 22.26 15.76
N LYS A 73 18.42 22.03 14.46
CA LYS A 73 17.34 21.87 13.48
C LYS A 73 16.51 20.62 13.75
N PHE A 74 17.16 19.51 14.04
CA PHE A 74 16.50 18.24 14.36
C PHE A 74 15.57 18.38 15.57
N ASN A 75 16.07 19.01 16.63
CA ASN A 75 15.30 19.34 17.83
C ASN A 75 14.12 20.27 17.52
N GLU A 76 14.29 21.24 16.64
CA GLU A 76 13.19 22.08 16.16
C GLU A 76 12.12 21.24 15.44
N TYR A 77 12.54 20.33 14.55
CA TYR A 77 11.62 19.47 13.82
C TYR A 77 10.89 18.46 14.72
N ILE A 78 11.50 17.96 15.78
CA ILE A 78 10.82 17.13 16.79
C ILE A 78 9.66 17.92 17.41
N LEU A 79 9.90 19.17 17.81
CA LEU A 79 8.86 20.02 18.41
C LEU A 79 7.73 20.33 17.41
N ILE A 80 8.09 20.70 16.17
CA ILE A 80 7.11 20.96 15.10
C ILE A 80 6.26 19.71 14.84
N THR A 81 6.90 18.54 14.73
CA THR A 81 6.21 17.27 14.49
C THR A 81 5.26 16.94 15.62
N ARG A 82 5.67 17.15 16.87
CA ARG A 82 4.84 16.92 18.04
C ARG A 82 3.57 17.78 18.01
N GLU A 83 3.69 19.06 17.69
CA GLU A 83 2.51 19.93 17.52
C GLU A 83 1.63 19.51 16.35
N ILE A 84 2.21 19.13 15.20
CA ILE A 84 1.45 18.61 14.07
C ILE A 84 0.65 17.36 14.48
N CYS A 85 1.28 16.42 15.18
CA CYS A 85 0.61 15.22 15.68
C CYS A 85 -0.52 15.58 16.66
N MET A 86 -0.34 16.56 17.54
CA MET A 86 -1.41 17.02 18.42
C MET A 86 -2.59 17.62 17.64
N LEU A 87 -2.33 18.49 16.65
CA LEU A 87 -3.37 19.09 15.82
C LEU A 87 -4.16 18.05 15.04
N GLU A 88 -3.48 17.02 14.53
CA GLU A 88 -4.07 15.92 13.78
C GLU A 88 -4.61 14.77 14.67
N SER A 89 -4.54 14.90 16.00
CA SER A 89 -4.94 13.85 16.96
C SER A 89 -4.22 12.50 16.74
N LEU A 90 -2.95 12.54 16.33
CA LEU A 90 -2.09 11.39 16.12
C LEU A 90 -1.31 11.01 17.39
N PRO A 91 -0.89 9.73 17.52
CA PRO A 91 0.00 9.30 18.60
C PRO A 91 1.32 10.09 18.62
N HIS A 92 1.75 10.51 19.81
CA HIS A 92 2.96 11.33 19.98
C HIS A 92 3.73 11.04 21.29
N ASP A 93 3.43 9.93 21.97
CA ASP A 93 4.05 9.57 23.25
C ASP A 93 5.57 9.39 23.16
N HIS A 94 6.10 8.93 22.02
CA HIS A 94 7.54 8.82 21.78
C HIS A 94 8.20 10.20 21.69
N LEU A 95 7.57 11.16 21.02
CA LEU A 95 8.07 12.54 20.93
C LEU A 95 8.07 13.21 22.29
N ASP A 96 6.99 13.07 23.07
CA ASP A 96 6.89 13.63 24.42
C ASP A 96 7.95 13.04 25.37
N ARG A 97 8.22 11.72 25.28
CA ARG A 97 9.32 11.07 26.00
C ARG A 97 10.67 11.70 25.65
N ILE A 98 10.98 11.81 24.36
CA ILE A 98 12.26 12.38 23.87
C ILE A 98 12.41 13.83 24.35
N ILE A 99 11.38 14.66 24.18
CA ILE A 99 11.41 16.08 24.60
C ILE A 99 11.71 16.20 26.10
N LYS A 100 11.11 15.33 26.91
CA LYS A 100 11.29 15.33 28.38
C LYS A 100 12.67 14.82 28.79
N GLU A 101 13.10 13.68 28.25
CA GLU A 101 14.38 13.04 28.59
C GLU A 101 15.57 13.90 28.17
N GLU A 102 15.53 14.43 26.95
CA GLU A 102 16.62 15.20 26.34
C GLU A 102 16.48 16.71 26.62
N LYS A 103 15.45 17.12 27.37
CA LYS A 103 15.17 18.51 27.78
C LYS A 103 15.17 19.48 26.61
N ILE A 104 14.54 19.09 25.50
CA ILE A 104 14.47 19.91 24.28
C ILE A 104 13.63 21.16 24.59
N LYS A 105 14.28 22.33 24.65
CA LYS A 105 13.66 23.62 24.93
C LYS A 105 13.98 24.60 23.81
N LYS A 106 13.16 24.60 22.77
CA LYS A 106 13.27 25.55 21.65
C LYS A 106 11.94 26.19 21.34
N LYS A 107 12.02 27.42 20.82
CA LYS A 107 10.89 28.12 20.22
C LYS A 107 11.03 27.99 18.70
N PHE A 108 9.96 27.59 18.03
CA PHE A 108 9.84 27.62 16.58
C PHE A 108 8.80 28.67 16.18
N ASP A 109 8.90 29.18 14.95
CA ASP A 109 7.93 30.15 14.42
C ASP A 109 6.61 29.44 14.08
N LYS A 110 5.47 30.09 14.38
CA LYS A 110 4.13 29.63 13.98
C LYS A 110 4.01 29.52 12.46
N ARG A 111 4.74 30.34 11.70
CA ARG A 111 4.76 30.25 10.22
C ARG A 111 5.38 28.95 9.73
N ASN A 112 6.46 28.49 10.39
CA ASN A 112 7.06 27.20 10.08
C ASN A 112 6.06 26.09 10.37
N LEU A 113 5.40 26.11 11.53
CA LEU A 113 4.38 25.12 11.87
C LEU A 113 3.30 24.98 10.79
N LEU A 114 2.73 26.09 10.32
CA LEU A 114 1.71 26.08 9.25
C LEU A 114 2.26 25.48 7.95
N TYR A 115 3.45 25.89 7.52
CA TYR A 115 4.08 25.37 6.31
C TYR A 115 4.30 23.85 6.38
N PHE A 116 4.83 23.34 7.49
CA PHE A 116 5.06 21.91 7.67
C PHE A 116 3.73 21.13 7.79
N HIS A 117 2.73 21.72 8.44
CA HIS A 117 1.41 21.12 8.64
C HIS A 117 0.67 20.93 7.30
N ASP A 118 0.63 21.95 6.44
CA ASP A 118 -0.01 21.88 5.12
C ASP A 118 0.60 20.75 4.27
N ILE A 119 1.94 20.69 4.22
CA ILE A 119 2.67 19.65 3.47
C ILE A 119 2.43 18.26 4.08
N PHE A 120 2.43 18.16 5.41
CA PHE A 120 2.17 16.92 6.12
C PHE A 120 0.79 16.35 5.78
N GLN A 121 -0.25 17.19 5.78
CA GLN A 121 -1.59 16.77 5.42
C GLN A 121 -1.69 16.32 3.96
N GLU A 122 -1.10 17.07 3.03
CA GLU A 122 -1.14 16.73 1.60
C GLU A 122 -0.46 15.38 1.34
N CYS A 123 0.71 15.17 1.96
CA CYS A 123 1.46 13.93 1.84
C CYS A 123 0.73 12.74 2.48
N THR A 124 0.11 12.94 3.64
CA THR A 124 -0.65 11.88 4.33
C THR A 124 -1.85 11.42 3.49
N LYS A 125 -2.62 12.35 2.93
CA LYS A 125 -3.73 12.04 2.01
C LYS A 125 -3.27 11.27 0.76
N LYS A 126 -2.12 11.65 0.18
CA LYS A 126 -1.53 10.92 -0.96
C LYS A 126 -1.13 9.49 -0.57
N GLN A 127 -0.53 9.30 0.61
CA GLN A 127 -0.15 7.97 1.11
C GLN A 127 -1.38 7.09 1.34
N GLU A 128 -2.45 7.62 1.92
CA GLU A 128 -3.72 6.91 2.13
C GLU A 128 -4.33 6.47 0.81
N LYS A 129 -4.47 7.39 -0.15
CA LYS A 129 -4.99 7.07 -1.48
C LYS A 129 -4.21 5.95 -2.17
N GLN A 130 -2.88 5.99 -2.10
CA GLN A 130 -2.03 4.93 -2.66
C GLN A 130 -2.22 3.58 -1.96
N LYS A 131 -2.41 3.58 -0.63
CA LYS A 131 -2.70 2.36 0.14
C LYS A 131 -4.06 1.79 -0.24
N GLU A 132 -5.08 2.63 -0.38
CA GLU A 132 -6.41 2.23 -0.84
C GLU A 132 -6.38 1.62 -2.24
N GLU A 133 -5.69 2.26 -3.18
CA GLU A 133 -5.54 1.74 -4.55
C GLU A 133 -4.82 0.38 -4.57
N LYS A 134 -3.77 0.21 -3.75
CA LYS A 134 -3.07 -1.08 -3.60
C LYS A 134 -3.98 -2.15 -3.01
N LEU A 135 -4.72 -1.82 -1.96
CA LEU A 135 -5.65 -2.75 -1.31
C LEU A 135 -6.77 -3.18 -2.27
N THR A 136 -7.34 -2.23 -3.01
CA THR A 136 -8.39 -2.49 -4.01
C THR A 136 -7.89 -3.47 -5.07
N LYS A 137 -6.68 -3.24 -5.62
CA LYS A 137 -6.05 -4.17 -6.57
C LYS A 137 -5.84 -5.57 -5.97
N GLN A 138 -5.43 -5.68 -4.71
CA GLN A 138 -5.27 -6.97 -4.04
C GLN A 138 -6.61 -7.72 -3.87
N ILE A 139 -7.67 -6.99 -3.49
CA ILE A 139 -9.02 -7.55 -3.36
C ILE A 139 -9.50 -8.06 -4.72
N GLU A 140 -9.36 -7.27 -5.78
CA GLU A 140 -9.72 -7.67 -7.15
C GLU A 140 -8.97 -8.92 -7.61
N LEU A 141 -7.66 -9.00 -7.35
CA LEU A 141 -6.85 -10.18 -7.67
C LEU A 141 -7.33 -11.41 -6.90
N ARG A 142 -7.62 -11.28 -5.60
CA ARG A 142 -8.15 -12.39 -4.80
C ARG A 142 -9.51 -12.86 -5.32
N ILE A 143 -10.40 -11.94 -5.68
CA ILE A 143 -11.71 -12.29 -6.27
C ILE A 143 -11.50 -13.06 -7.58
N LYS A 144 -10.63 -12.58 -8.47
CA LYS A 144 -10.32 -13.26 -9.74
C LYS A 144 -9.73 -14.66 -9.51
N LEU A 145 -8.79 -14.81 -8.57
CA LEU A 145 -8.20 -16.10 -8.23
C LEU A 145 -9.21 -17.07 -7.63
N ASN A 146 -10.08 -16.60 -6.74
CA ASN A 146 -11.15 -17.41 -6.15
C ASN A 146 -12.15 -17.84 -7.22
N MET A 147 -12.54 -16.94 -8.14
CA MET A 147 -13.39 -17.28 -9.27
C MET A 147 -12.73 -18.31 -10.18
N ASN A 148 -11.46 -18.14 -10.53
CA ASN A 148 -10.73 -19.09 -11.37
C ASN A 148 -10.63 -20.48 -10.72
N THR A 149 -10.39 -20.53 -9.41
CA THR A 149 -10.36 -21.79 -8.64
C THR A 149 -11.73 -22.47 -8.60
N ALA A 150 -12.80 -21.69 -8.39
CA ALA A 150 -14.16 -22.22 -8.42
C ALA A 150 -14.54 -22.75 -9.81
N LEU A 151 -14.22 -21.97 -10.86
CA LEU A 151 -14.46 -22.35 -12.25
C LEU A 151 -13.65 -23.58 -12.66
N SER A 152 -12.39 -23.70 -12.28
CA SER A 152 -11.57 -24.89 -12.58
C SER A 152 -12.07 -26.15 -11.88
N THR A 153 -12.70 -25.99 -10.70
CA THR A 153 -13.36 -27.08 -9.99
C THR A 153 -14.66 -27.51 -10.68
N ILE A 154 -15.45 -26.55 -11.15
CA ILE A 154 -16.71 -26.78 -11.87
C ILE A 154 -16.44 -27.40 -13.25
N PHE A 155 -15.52 -26.80 -14.01
CA PHE A 155 -15.12 -27.14 -15.38
C PHE A 155 -13.75 -27.79 -15.40
N SER A 156 -13.55 -28.84 -14.61
CA SER A 156 -12.29 -29.59 -14.68
C SER A 156 -12.17 -30.31 -16.04
N PRO A 157 -10.96 -30.55 -16.56
CA PRO A 157 -10.78 -31.15 -17.89
C PRO A 157 -11.51 -32.50 -18.07
N GLY A 158 -11.61 -33.30 -17.02
CA GLY A 158 -12.38 -34.55 -17.05
C GLY A 158 -13.88 -34.33 -17.14
N LYS A 159 -14.42 -33.30 -16.47
CA LYS A 159 -15.83 -32.94 -16.56
C LYS A 159 -16.19 -32.37 -17.93
N ILE A 160 -15.33 -31.49 -18.47
CA ILE A 160 -15.50 -30.92 -19.82
C ILE A 160 -15.56 -32.05 -20.84
N ARG A 161 -14.59 -32.97 -20.83
CA ARG A 161 -14.53 -34.11 -21.75
C ARG A 161 -15.79 -34.98 -21.71
N ILE A 162 -16.30 -35.28 -20.52
CA ILE A 162 -17.54 -36.07 -20.37
C ILE A 162 -18.75 -35.29 -20.91
N LEU A 163 -18.79 -33.98 -20.70
CA LEU A 163 -19.86 -33.12 -21.24
C LEU A 163 -19.79 -32.99 -22.77
N GLU A 164 -18.59 -32.89 -23.34
CA GLU A 164 -18.34 -32.89 -24.79
C GLU A 164 -18.81 -34.20 -25.42
N LYS A 165 -18.41 -35.35 -24.85
CA LYS A 165 -18.90 -36.67 -25.28
C LYS A 165 -20.43 -36.75 -25.30
N ILE A 166 -21.08 -36.23 -24.26
CA ILE A 166 -22.56 -36.21 -24.21
C ILE A 166 -23.14 -35.31 -25.31
N ALA A 167 -22.53 -34.15 -25.58
CA ALA A 167 -22.98 -33.22 -26.61
C ALA A 167 -22.80 -33.80 -28.02
N ASP A 168 -21.72 -34.55 -28.24
CA ASP A 168 -21.37 -35.20 -29.50
C ASP A 168 -22.01 -36.59 -29.67
N TYR A 169 -22.89 -36.99 -28.74
CA TYR A 169 -23.57 -38.29 -28.71
C TYR A 169 -22.63 -39.51 -28.65
N GLU A 170 -21.41 -39.33 -28.13
CA GLU A 170 -20.46 -40.42 -27.90
C GLU A 170 -20.85 -41.25 -26.66
N PRO A 171 -20.70 -42.59 -26.72
CA PRO A 171 -20.99 -43.45 -25.57
C PRO A 171 -19.96 -43.25 -24.44
N LEU A 172 -20.45 -43.10 -23.21
CA LEU A 172 -19.62 -43.04 -22.01
C LEU A 172 -19.29 -44.44 -21.49
N THR A 173 -18.07 -44.62 -21.00
CA THR A 173 -17.68 -45.82 -20.23
C THR A 173 -18.43 -45.89 -18.89
N MET A 174 -18.54 -47.08 -18.28
CA MET A 174 -19.25 -47.24 -16.99
C MET A 174 -18.67 -46.35 -15.88
N THR A 175 -17.36 -46.14 -15.85
CA THR A 175 -16.68 -45.26 -14.89
C THR A 175 -17.01 -43.79 -15.15
N GLU A 176 -17.01 -43.35 -16.41
CA GLU A 176 -17.44 -41.99 -16.79
C GLU A 176 -18.92 -41.75 -16.47
N LEU A 177 -19.77 -42.75 -16.65
CA LEU A 177 -21.20 -42.68 -16.38
C LEU A 177 -21.49 -42.56 -14.87
N GLN A 178 -20.80 -43.34 -14.03
CA GLN A 178 -20.84 -43.20 -12.57
C GLN A 178 -20.34 -41.82 -12.11
N TYR A 179 -19.25 -41.33 -12.70
CA TYR A 179 -18.71 -40.02 -12.39
C TYR A 179 -19.67 -38.89 -12.81
N TYR A 180 -20.31 -39.00 -13.98
CA TYR A 180 -21.32 -38.06 -14.44
C TYR A 180 -22.48 -37.94 -13.46
N TYR A 181 -23.09 -39.06 -13.06
CA TYR A 181 -24.25 -39.03 -12.17
C TYR A 181 -23.93 -38.56 -10.76
N SER A 182 -22.73 -38.87 -10.25
CA SER A 182 -22.33 -38.51 -8.88
C SER A 182 -21.76 -37.10 -8.75
N ARG A 183 -21.06 -36.57 -9.77
CA ARG A 183 -20.29 -35.31 -9.66
C ARG A 183 -20.68 -34.23 -10.66
N ILE A 184 -21.22 -34.56 -11.83
CA ILE A 184 -21.51 -33.59 -12.91
C ILE A 184 -23.00 -33.23 -12.93
N ARG A 185 -23.89 -34.23 -12.99
CA ARG A 185 -25.34 -34.04 -13.09
C ARG A 185 -25.94 -33.23 -11.93
N PRO A 186 -25.58 -33.44 -10.65
CA PRO A 186 -26.11 -32.64 -9.56
C PRO A 186 -25.70 -31.17 -9.68
N LEU A 187 -24.46 -30.92 -10.11
CA LEU A 187 -23.91 -29.58 -10.26
C LEU A 187 -24.57 -28.83 -11.43
N ASN A 188 -24.76 -29.50 -12.58
CA ASN A 188 -25.51 -28.92 -13.70
C ASN A 188 -26.97 -28.62 -13.35
N ARG A 189 -27.62 -29.50 -12.57
CA ARG A 189 -29.00 -29.25 -12.09
C ARG A 189 -29.08 -28.06 -11.14
N ALA A 190 -28.08 -27.90 -10.26
CA ALA A 190 -28.01 -26.75 -9.38
C ALA A 190 -27.78 -25.45 -10.17
N ILE A 191 -26.88 -25.46 -11.16
CA ILE A 191 -26.63 -24.31 -12.04
C ILE A 191 -27.88 -23.95 -12.85
N LEU A 192 -28.56 -24.95 -13.43
CA LEU A 192 -29.76 -24.77 -14.24
C LEU A 192 -31.04 -24.60 -13.40
N HIS A 193 -30.92 -24.50 -12.07
CA HIS A 193 -32.08 -24.33 -11.21
C HIS A 193 -32.75 -22.98 -11.51
N PRO A 194 -34.06 -22.93 -11.84
CA PRO A 194 -34.73 -21.72 -12.31
C PRO A 194 -34.59 -20.52 -11.38
N ILE A 195 -34.62 -20.75 -10.06
CA ILE A 195 -34.45 -19.70 -9.05
C ILE A 195 -33.05 -19.08 -9.14
N LEU A 196 -31.99 -19.90 -9.22
CA LEU A 196 -30.60 -19.44 -9.32
C LEU A 196 -30.37 -18.69 -10.64
N GLN A 197 -30.91 -19.18 -11.75
CA GLN A 197 -30.85 -18.50 -13.05
C GLN A 197 -31.55 -17.14 -13.02
N ASN A 198 -32.67 -17.01 -12.30
CA ASN A 198 -33.36 -15.74 -12.14
C ASN A 198 -32.53 -14.73 -11.32
N TYR A 199 -31.93 -15.19 -10.21
CA TYR A 199 -31.01 -14.37 -9.42
C TYR A 199 -29.79 -13.90 -10.23
N LEU A 200 -29.18 -14.79 -11.01
CA LEU A 200 -28.05 -14.43 -11.88
C LEU A 200 -28.45 -13.38 -12.92
N ARG A 201 -29.62 -13.51 -13.55
CA ARG A 201 -30.18 -12.51 -14.49
C ARG A 201 -30.38 -11.13 -13.84
N ILE A 202 -30.89 -11.08 -12.61
CA ILE A 202 -31.10 -9.82 -11.87
C ILE A 202 -29.75 -9.15 -11.60
N ILE A 203 -28.74 -9.90 -11.14
CA ILE A 203 -27.38 -9.39 -10.89
C ILE A 203 -26.76 -8.85 -12.19
N GLU A 204 -26.91 -9.57 -13.30
CA GLU A 204 -26.37 -9.18 -14.59
C GLU A 204 -27.03 -7.90 -15.14
N SER A 205 -28.35 -7.78 -14.94
CA SER A 205 -29.13 -6.59 -15.30
C SER A 205 -28.69 -5.37 -14.47
N ALA A 206 -28.49 -5.54 -13.16
CA ALA A 206 -28.01 -4.50 -12.27
C ALA A 206 -26.59 -4.01 -12.64
N LYS A 207 -25.68 -4.93 -12.98
CA LYS A 207 -24.33 -4.58 -13.46
C LYS A 207 -24.36 -3.75 -14.75
N LYS A 208 -25.24 -4.09 -15.70
CA LYS A 208 -25.38 -3.33 -16.96
C LYS A 208 -25.92 -1.91 -16.72
N ILE A 209 -26.78 -1.72 -15.72
CA ILE A 209 -27.30 -0.39 -15.36
C ILE A 209 -26.20 0.46 -14.73
N LEU A 210 -25.42 -0.11 -13.80
CA LEU A 210 -24.29 0.58 -13.16
C LEU A 210 -23.17 0.97 -14.15
N LEU A 211 -22.95 0.18 -15.21
CA LEU A 211 -21.95 0.49 -16.24
C LEU A 211 -22.44 1.50 -17.29
N LYS A 212 -23.75 1.74 -17.40
CA LYS A 212 -24.34 2.71 -18.35
C LYS A 212 -24.54 4.11 -17.76
N ASN A 213 -24.51 4.23 -16.44
CA ASN A 213 -24.55 5.51 -15.73
C ASN A 213 -23.28 5.61 -14.86
N PRO A 214 -22.15 6.11 -15.40
CA PRO A 214 -20.95 6.36 -14.62
C PRO A 214 -21.17 7.42 -13.54
#